data_AF-A0A4P7RJU3-F1
#
_entry.id   AF-A0A4P7RJU3-F1
#
_cell.length_a   1.000
_cell.length_b   1.000
_cell.length_c   1.000
_cell.angle_alpha   90.00
_cell.angle_beta   90.00
_cell.angle_gamma   90.00
#
_symmetry.space_group_name_H-M   'P 1'
#
loop_
_entity.id
_entity.type
_entity.pdbx_description
1 polymer ?
#
loop_
_entity_poly.entity_id
_entity_poly.type
_entity_poly.pdbx_seq_one_letter_code
_entity_poly.pdbx_strand_id
1 'polypeptide(L)'
;MTQVHELHGTAFSNPTERGSYDSRGMAGLTLQELERWLTLAIAAYHADVHTGIRRSTAAQWTSSNDADDALSTSTVVDETAFLVDFLPVVRRRLTRAGFAIDHIQYFSNALKPWTTRREKLGQFVIRRDPRDLSKVWVLDPDSGSGYVEVPYRSV
;
A
#
# COMPACT_ATOMS: atom_id res chain seq x y z
N MET A 1 9.63 -18.57 -8.94
CA MET A 1 9.18 -17.67 -10.02
C MET A 1 10.26 -17.59 -11.08
N THR A 2 10.23 -18.47 -12.08
CA THR A 2 11.23 -18.50 -13.15
C THR A 2 10.93 -17.52 -14.28
N GLN A 3 9.64 -17.21 -14.47
CA GLN A 3 9.14 -16.34 -15.55
C GLN A 3 9.72 -14.92 -15.53
N VAL A 4 10.11 -14.40 -14.37
CA VAL A 4 10.74 -13.06 -14.27
C VAL A 4 12.12 -13.02 -14.94
N HIS A 5 12.76 -14.17 -15.12
CA HIS A 5 14.03 -14.31 -15.83
C HIS A 5 13.87 -14.39 -17.35
N GLU A 6 12.63 -14.42 -17.86
CA GLU A 6 12.34 -14.32 -19.29
C GLU A 6 12.20 -12.85 -19.75
N LEU A 7 12.14 -11.91 -18.80
CA LEU A 7 12.03 -10.49 -19.09
C LEU A 7 13.37 -9.87 -19.50
N HIS A 8 13.30 -8.93 -20.44
CA HIS A 8 14.44 -8.09 -20.80
C HIS A 8 14.90 -7.27 -19.59
N GLY A 9 16.22 -7.27 -19.35
CA GLY A 9 16.80 -6.56 -18.22
C GLY A 9 16.68 -7.29 -16.87
N THR A 10 16.32 -8.58 -16.88
CA THR A 10 16.31 -9.38 -15.66
C THR A 10 17.71 -9.46 -15.03
N ALA A 11 17.78 -9.29 -13.71
CA ALA A 11 18.97 -9.59 -12.95
C ALA A 11 18.92 -11.06 -12.54
N PHE A 12 20.02 -11.78 -12.78
CA PHE A 12 20.17 -13.18 -12.44
C PHE A 12 19.94 -13.45 -10.94
N SER A 13 19.64 -14.70 -10.59
CA SER A 13 19.17 -15.07 -9.25
C SER A 13 20.29 -15.22 -8.22
N ASN A 14 21.57 -15.14 -8.62
CA ASN A 14 22.70 -15.24 -7.69
C ASN A 14 23.86 -14.28 -8.04
N PRO A 15 24.72 -13.93 -7.05
CA PRO A 15 25.82 -12.98 -7.26
C PRO A 15 26.84 -13.43 -8.31
N THR A 16 27.09 -14.74 -8.44
CA THR A 16 28.05 -15.30 -9.41
C THR A 16 27.56 -15.10 -10.85
N GLU A 17 26.30 -15.42 -11.13
CA GLU A 17 25.66 -15.20 -12.43
C GLU A 17 25.50 -13.71 -12.74
N ARG A 18 25.24 -12.89 -11.70
CA ARG A 18 25.15 -11.44 -11.86
C ARG A 18 26.49 -10.83 -12.26
N GLY A 19 27.61 -11.28 -11.68
CA GLY A 19 28.95 -10.81 -12.03
C GLY A 19 29.05 -9.28 -12.12
N SER A 20 29.55 -8.78 -13.26
CA SER A 20 29.68 -7.35 -13.57
C SER A 20 28.48 -6.77 -14.35
N TYR A 21 27.28 -7.34 -14.21
CA TYR A 21 26.09 -6.92 -14.94
C TYR A 21 25.71 -5.46 -14.64
N ASP A 22 25.67 -4.63 -15.68
CA ASP A 22 25.21 -3.25 -15.61
C ASP A 22 23.68 -3.19 -15.54
N SER A 23 23.14 -3.22 -14.33
CA SER A 23 21.70 -3.16 -14.09
C SER A 23 21.05 -1.87 -14.61
N ARG A 24 21.81 -0.77 -14.71
CA ARG A 24 21.24 0.52 -15.14
C ARG A 24 21.15 0.58 -16.66
N GLY A 25 22.21 0.19 -17.36
CA GLY A 25 22.25 0.16 -18.81
C GLY A 25 21.36 -0.91 -19.44
N MET A 26 21.13 -2.01 -18.72
CA MET A 26 20.36 -3.16 -19.22
C MET A 26 18.88 -3.14 -18.83
N ALA A 27 18.42 -2.13 -18.08
CA ALA A 27 17.01 -2.01 -17.68
C ALA A 27 16.10 -1.93 -18.93
N GLY A 28 15.23 -2.93 -19.10
CA GLY A 28 14.40 -3.08 -20.30
C GLY A 28 12.92 -2.71 -20.13
N LEU A 29 12.47 -2.44 -18.90
CA LEU A 29 11.08 -2.14 -18.57
C LEU A 29 10.99 -0.91 -17.69
N THR A 30 9.95 -0.11 -17.91
CA THR A 30 9.48 0.90 -16.96
C THR A 30 8.82 0.23 -15.75
N LEU A 31 8.70 0.97 -14.63
CA LEU A 31 8.00 0.47 -13.44
C LEU A 31 6.56 0.05 -13.76
N GLN A 32 5.85 0.85 -14.56
CA GLN A 32 4.47 0.58 -14.94
C GLN A 32 4.33 -0.70 -15.79
N GLU A 33 5.27 -0.96 -16.71
CA GLU A 33 5.30 -2.21 -17.48
C GLU A 33 5.57 -3.42 -16.59
N LEU A 34 6.51 -3.30 -15.65
CA LEU A 34 6.80 -4.34 -14.67
C LEU A 34 5.59 -4.64 -13.77
N GLU A 35 4.91 -3.62 -13.26
CA GLU A 35 3.70 -3.75 -12.44
C GLU A 35 2.58 -4.48 -13.20
N ARG A 36 2.37 -4.11 -14.46
CA ARG A 36 1.38 -4.76 -15.32
C ARG A 36 1.74 -6.23 -15.56
N TRP A 37 3.00 -6.52 -15.92
CA TRP A 37 3.45 -7.88 -16.15
C TRP A 37 3.32 -8.73 -14.87
N LEU A 38 3.74 -8.20 -13.73
CA LEU A 38 3.68 -8.90 -12.44
C LEU A 38 2.25 -9.25 -12.06
N THR A 39 1.31 -8.32 -12.28
CA THR A 39 -0.12 -8.56 -12.03
C THR A 39 -0.64 -9.73 -12.86
N LEU A 40 -0.29 -9.79 -14.15
CA LEU A 40 -0.69 -10.89 -15.02
C LEU A 40 -0.02 -12.21 -14.63
N ALA A 41 1.26 -12.19 -14.24
CA ALA A 41 1.99 -13.37 -13.79
C ALA A 41 1.38 -13.97 -12.51
N ILE A 42 1.01 -13.12 -11.54
CA ILE A 42 0.32 -13.53 -10.31
C ILE A 42 -1.05 -14.13 -10.64
N ALA A 43 -1.83 -13.47 -11.50
CA ALA A 43 -3.14 -13.98 -11.91
C ALA A 43 -3.04 -15.36 -12.59
N ALA A 44 -2.08 -15.53 -13.50
CA ALA A 44 -1.83 -16.82 -14.16
C ALA A 44 -1.42 -17.89 -13.15
N TYR A 45 -0.48 -17.58 -12.24
CA TYR A 45 -0.07 -18.49 -11.18
C TYR A 45 -1.25 -18.97 -10.33
N HIS A 46 -2.17 -18.09 -9.97
CA HIS A 46 -3.32 -18.47 -9.15
C HIS A 46 -4.34 -19.33 -9.90
N ALA A 47 -4.39 -19.23 -11.23
CA ALA A 47 -5.25 -20.01 -12.11
C ALA A 47 -4.67 -21.39 -12.47
N ASP A 48 -3.35 -21.55 -12.49
CA ASP A 48 -2.69 -22.82 -12.83
C ASP A 48 -2.90 -23.93 -11.80
N VAL A 49 -2.87 -25.18 -12.25
CA VAL A 49 -2.95 -26.36 -11.38
C VAL A 49 -1.60 -26.63 -10.74
N HIS A 50 -1.55 -26.59 -9.41
CA HIS A 50 -0.33 -26.80 -8.64
C HIS A 50 -0.18 -28.27 -8.26
N THR A 51 0.99 -28.86 -8.52
CA THR A 51 1.27 -30.29 -8.29
C THR A 51 1.07 -30.73 -6.83
N GLY A 52 1.37 -29.86 -5.87
CA GLY A 52 1.23 -30.15 -4.43
C GLY A 52 -0.23 -30.29 -3.97
N ILE A 53 -1.14 -29.45 -4.47
CA ILE A 53 -2.56 -29.43 -4.07
C ILE A 53 -3.49 -30.04 -5.13
N ARG A 54 -2.95 -30.44 -6.29
CA ARG A 54 -3.65 -31.04 -7.44
C ARG A 54 -4.85 -30.24 -7.96
N ARG A 55 -4.86 -28.93 -7.71
CA ARG A 55 -5.86 -27.98 -8.18
C ARG A 55 -5.25 -26.59 -8.26
N SER A 56 -5.99 -25.62 -8.79
CA SER A 56 -5.55 -24.23 -8.74
C SER A 56 -5.74 -23.64 -7.34
N THR A 57 -4.87 -22.72 -6.95
CA THR A 57 -5.01 -22.05 -5.64
C THR A 57 -6.30 -21.24 -5.57
N ALA A 58 -6.74 -20.65 -6.68
CA ALA A 58 -8.04 -19.99 -6.78
C ALA A 58 -9.20 -20.96 -6.49
N ALA A 59 -9.20 -22.15 -7.10
CA ALA A 59 -10.24 -23.15 -6.85
C ALA A 59 -10.21 -23.66 -5.40
N GLN A 60 -9.02 -23.85 -4.81
CA GLN A 60 -8.89 -24.21 -3.41
C GLN A 60 -9.50 -23.14 -2.50
N TRP A 61 -9.17 -21.87 -2.74
CA TRP A 61 -9.69 -20.74 -1.97
C TRP A 61 -11.22 -20.68 -2.01
N THR A 62 -11.81 -20.69 -3.20
CA THR A 62 -13.27 -20.68 -3.36
C THR A 62 -13.92 -21.85 -2.61
N SER A 63 -13.41 -23.07 -2.79
CA SER A 63 -13.97 -24.26 -2.12
C SER A 63 -13.90 -24.20 -0.59
N SER A 64 -12.87 -23.57 -0.03
CA SER A 64 -12.73 -23.41 1.42
C SER A 64 -13.66 -22.32 1.95
N ASN A 65 -13.86 -21.24 1.19
CA ASN A 65 -14.74 -20.14 1.57
C ASN A 65 -16.22 -20.54 1.51
N ASP A 66 -16.60 -21.40 0.57
CA ASP A 66 -17.97 -21.92 0.43
C ASP A 66 -18.31 -22.99 1.49
N ALA A 67 -17.30 -23.68 2.03
CA ALA A 67 -17.49 -24.79 2.97
C ALA A 67 -17.54 -24.38 4.44
N ASP A 68 -17.05 -23.18 4.78
CA ASP A 68 -16.92 -22.72 6.16
C ASP A 68 -17.64 -21.39 6.35
N ASP A 69 -18.88 -21.46 6.86
CA ASP A 69 -19.76 -20.31 7.07
C ASP A 69 -19.16 -19.30 8.09
N ALA A 70 -18.17 -19.71 8.88
CA ALA A 70 -17.40 -18.84 9.77
C ALA A 70 -16.30 -18.04 9.05
N LEU A 71 -15.84 -18.51 7.88
CA LEU A 71 -14.96 -17.78 6.96
C LEU A 71 -15.74 -16.94 5.93
N SER A 72 -17.07 -17.03 5.96
CA SER A 72 -17.99 -16.17 5.21
C SER A 72 -17.71 -14.70 5.51
N THR A 73 -16.83 -14.15 4.67
CA THR A 73 -16.48 -12.75 4.44
C THR A 73 -16.70 -11.83 5.63
N SER A 74 -15.62 -11.50 6.35
CA SER A 74 -15.60 -10.25 7.12
C SER A 74 -15.79 -9.12 6.13
N THR A 75 -17.02 -8.63 6.01
CA THR A 75 -17.35 -7.57 5.08
C THR A 75 -16.58 -6.33 5.49
N VAL A 76 -15.69 -5.88 4.61
CA VAL A 76 -15.02 -4.60 4.78
C VAL A 76 -16.10 -3.53 4.70
N VAL A 77 -16.41 -2.92 5.85
CA VAL A 77 -17.48 -1.90 5.96
C VAL A 77 -17.02 -0.57 5.36
N ASP A 78 -15.72 -0.27 5.47
CA ASP A 78 -15.08 0.93 4.91
C ASP A 78 -13.80 0.54 4.19
N GLU A 79 -13.87 0.49 2.86
CA GLU A 79 -12.75 0.13 1.99
C GLU A 79 -11.58 1.11 2.13
N THR A 80 -11.87 2.40 2.34
CA THR A 80 -10.83 3.41 2.46
C THR A 80 -10.08 3.24 3.77
N ALA A 81 -10.79 3.10 4.89
CA ALA A 81 -10.18 2.86 6.19
C ALA A 81 -9.36 1.56 6.19
N PHE A 82 -9.89 0.49 5.58
CA PHE A 82 -9.18 -0.78 5.44
C PHE A 82 -7.85 -0.62 4.70
N LEU A 83 -7.84 0.05 3.53
CA LEU A 83 -6.60 0.30 2.79
C LEU A 83 -5.63 1.18 3.59
N VAL A 84 -6.13 2.23 4.23
CA VAL A 84 -5.35 3.19 5.01
C VAL A 84 -4.67 2.53 6.22
N ASP A 85 -5.27 1.49 6.80
CA ASP A 85 -4.69 0.76 7.94
C ASP A 85 -3.39 0.02 7.59
N PHE A 86 -3.16 -0.30 6.31
CA PHE A 86 -1.91 -0.89 5.83
C PHE A 86 -0.82 0.14 5.51
N LEU A 87 -1.15 1.43 5.46
CA LEU A 87 -0.17 2.46 5.12
C LEU A 87 0.80 2.72 6.28
N PRO A 88 2.07 3.08 5.99
CA PRO A 88 3.04 3.48 7.00
C PRO A 88 2.52 4.56 7.96
N VAL A 89 2.88 4.43 9.24
CA VAL A 89 2.48 5.37 10.29
C VAL A 89 3.56 6.42 10.52
N VAL A 90 3.14 7.69 10.51
CA VAL A 90 3.92 8.85 10.91
C VAL A 90 3.21 9.53 12.10
N ARG A 91 3.97 9.97 13.11
CA ARG A 91 3.42 10.72 14.24
C ARG A 91 3.89 12.17 14.22
N ARG A 92 2.96 13.12 14.23
CA ARG A 92 3.26 14.57 14.22
C ARG A 92 2.29 15.35 15.10
N ARG A 93 2.78 16.46 15.67
CA ARG A 93 1.91 17.42 16.35
C ARG A 93 1.24 18.32 15.31
N LEU A 94 -0.04 18.63 15.54
CA LEU A 94 -0.77 19.58 14.71
C LEU A 94 -0.29 21.01 15.00
N THR A 95 -0.01 21.78 13.95
CA THR A 95 0.32 23.21 14.05
C THR A 95 -0.83 24.06 13.49
N ARG A 96 -0.76 25.39 13.66
CA ARG A 96 -1.71 26.32 13.02
C ARG A 96 -1.69 26.23 11.49
N ALA A 97 -0.57 25.82 10.90
CA ALA A 97 -0.43 25.64 9.46
C ALA A 97 -0.87 24.25 8.98
N GLY A 98 -1.21 23.32 9.89
CA GLY A 98 -1.47 21.92 9.59
C GLY A 98 -0.30 21.01 10.00
N PHE A 99 -0.08 19.94 9.24
CA PHE A 99 1.01 18.98 9.47
C PHE A 99 2.16 19.20 8.49
N ALA A 100 3.40 19.08 8.97
CA ALA A 100 4.59 19.08 8.13
C ALA A 100 5.25 17.69 8.20
N ILE A 101 5.40 17.05 7.04
CA ILE A 101 6.04 15.73 6.89
C ILE A 101 6.99 15.82 5.72
N ASP A 102 8.28 15.58 5.95
CA ASP A 102 9.35 15.62 4.94
C ASP A 102 9.29 16.88 4.05
N HIS A 103 9.17 18.04 4.69
CA HIS A 103 9.06 19.36 4.06
C HIS A 103 7.79 19.60 3.23
N ILE A 104 6.83 18.68 3.23
CA ILE A 104 5.52 18.84 2.61
C ILE A 104 4.52 19.29 3.67
N GLN A 105 3.80 20.37 3.38
CA GLN A 105 2.76 20.91 4.24
C GLN A 105 1.41 20.31 3.86
N TYR A 106 0.69 19.77 4.83
CA TYR A 106 -0.64 19.20 4.67
C TYR A 106 -1.66 20.01 5.47
N PHE A 107 -2.77 20.40 4.83
CA PHE A 107 -3.81 21.18 5.48
C PHE A 107 -5.20 20.92 4.87
N SER A 108 -6.19 20.84 5.74
CA SER A 108 -7.62 20.76 5.41
C SER A 108 -8.42 21.60 6.39
N ASN A 109 -9.55 22.15 5.95
CA ASN A 109 -10.48 22.86 6.84
C ASN A 109 -11.00 21.96 7.98
N ALA A 110 -11.04 20.64 7.77
CA ALA A 110 -11.40 19.66 8.79
C ALA A 110 -10.47 19.68 10.02
N LEU A 111 -9.25 20.22 9.90
CA LEU A 111 -8.30 20.34 11.01
C LEU A 111 -8.58 21.53 11.94
N LYS A 112 -9.45 22.48 11.55
CA LYS A 112 -9.70 23.70 12.34
C LYS A 112 -10.19 23.42 13.76
N PRO A 113 -11.16 22.50 14.01
CA PRO A 113 -11.62 22.18 15.37
C PRO A 113 -10.49 21.65 16.25
N TRP A 114 -9.60 20.83 15.69
CA TRP A 114 -8.45 20.29 16.40
C TRP A 114 -7.36 21.34 16.63
N THR A 115 -7.18 22.27 15.69
CA THR A 115 -6.18 23.35 15.78
C THR A 115 -6.40 24.25 16.99
N THR A 116 -7.66 24.53 17.34
CA THR A 116 -8.05 25.35 18.50
C THR A 116 -7.66 24.73 19.83
N ARG A 117 -7.72 23.40 19.93
CA ARG A 117 -7.39 22.64 21.16
C ARG A 117 -6.13 21.78 21.05
N ARG A 118 -5.27 22.06 20.06
CA ARG A 118 -4.09 21.24 19.70
C ARG A 118 -3.12 20.98 20.87
N GLU A 119 -3.05 21.89 21.84
CA GLU A 119 -2.16 21.75 23.00
C GLU A 119 -2.57 20.60 23.93
N LYS A 120 -3.84 20.17 23.86
CA LYS A 120 -4.37 19.04 24.63
C LYS A 120 -4.31 17.71 23.87
N LEU A 121 -4.13 17.72 22.55
CA LEU A 121 -4.28 16.54 21.68
C LEU A 121 -2.98 15.78 21.39
N GLY A 122 -1.82 16.27 21.85
CA GLY A 122 -0.54 15.56 21.69
C GLY A 122 -0.12 15.35 20.22
N GLN A 123 0.39 14.16 19.92
CA GLN A 123 0.77 13.76 18.56
C GLN A 123 -0.36 12.95 17.90
N PHE A 124 -0.64 13.28 16.64
CA PHE A 124 -1.62 12.59 15.80
C PHE A 124 -0.97 11.39 15.11
N VAL A 125 -1.75 10.34 14.91
CA VAL A 125 -1.41 9.21 14.03
C VAL A 125 -1.80 9.59 12.61
N ILE A 126 -0.81 9.57 11.72
CA ILE A 126 -0.98 9.94 10.31
C ILE A 126 -0.53 8.75 9.47
N ARG A 127 -1.38 8.34 8.55
CA ARG A 127 -1.10 7.32 7.55
C ARG A 127 -0.75 8.01 6.23
N ARG A 128 0.33 7.59 5.58
CA ARG A 128 0.83 8.21 4.35
C ARG A 128 1.26 7.13 3.36
N ASP A 129 0.76 7.20 2.14
CA ASP A 129 1.25 6.35 1.06
C ASP A 129 2.60 6.91 0.56
N PRO A 130 3.70 6.15 0.63
CA PRO A 130 4.99 6.62 0.11
C PRO A 130 5.00 6.80 -1.41
N ARG A 131 4.02 6.22 -2.13
CA ARG A 131 3.88 6.32 -3.60
C ARG A 131 3.03 7.51 -4.02
N ASP A 132 2.14 7.99 -3.14
CA ASP A 132 1.28 9.15 -3.38
C ASP A 132 1.39 10.13 -2.21
N LEU A 133 2.16 11.20 -2.43
CA LEU A 133 2.39 12.23 -1.43
C LEU A 133 1.33 13.33 -1.45
N SER A 134 0.32 13.23 -2.33
CA SER A 134 -0.68 14.28 -2.53
C SER A 134 -1.63 14.43 -1.34
N LYS A 135 -1.70 13.43 -0.47
CA LYS A 135 -2.55 13.45 0.70
C LYS A 135 -2.03 12.56 1.81
N VAL A 136 -2.55 12.80 3.00
CA VAL A 136 -2.37 11.96 4.16
C VAL A 136 -3.71 11.73 4.85
N TRP A 137 -3.78 10.65 5.61
CA TRP A 137 -4.96 10.29 6.39
C TRP A 137 -4.64 10.45 7.86
N VAL A 138 -5.37 11.33 8.54
CA VAL A 138 -5.15 11.64 9.95
C VAL A 138 -6.23 10.94 10.76
N LEU A 139 -5.82 10.07 11.69
CA LEU A 139 -6.76 9.39 12.58
C LEU A 139 -7.49 10.43 13.44
N ASP A 140 -8.81 10.31 13.52
CA ASP A 140 -9.62 11.17 14.36
C ASP A 140 -9.22 10.99 15.84
N PRO A 141 -8.77 12.06 16.53
CA PRO A 141 -8.31 11.97 17.91
C PRO A 141 -9.45 11.83 18.93
N ASP A 142 -10.71 12.11 18.55
CA ASP A 142 -11.86 12.10 19.46
C ASP A 142 -12.55 10.74 19.50
N SER A 143 -12.82 10.15 18.31
CA SER A 143 -13.41 8.81 18.21
C SER A 143 -12.36 7.70 18.34
N GLY A 144 -11.10 7.97 18.00
CA GLY A 144 -10.06 6.96 17.86
C GLY A 144 -10.29 6.00 16.69
N SER A 145 -11.29 6.28 15.85
CA SER A 145 -11.69 5.47 14.70
C SER A 145 -12.10 6.38 13.54
N GLY A 146 -11.73 5.97 12.32
CA GLY A 146 -11.96 6.76 11.12
C GLY A 146 -10.84 7.77 10.83
N TYR A 147 -10.69 8.08 9.54
CA TYR A 147 -9.59 8.90 9.03
C TYR A 147 -10.12 10.14 8.32
N VAL A 148 -9.46 11.27 8.57
CA VAL A 148 -9.69 12.51 7.82
C VAL A 148 -8.63 12.63 6.74
N GLU A 149 -9.06 12.74 5.49
CA GLU A 149 -8.17 13.04 4.37
C GLU A 149 -7.69 14.50 4.44
N VAL A 150 -6.37 14.68 4.33
CA VAL A 150 -5.71 15.98 4.37
C VAL A 150 -4.78 16.09 3.15
N PRO A 151 -5.13 16.90 2.13
CA PRO A 151 -4.29 17.08 0.97
C PRO A 151 -3.04 17.90 1.30
N TYR A 152 -2.02 17.79 0.44
CA TYR A 152 -0.91 18.72 0.47
C TYR A 152 -1.43 20.13 0.13
N ARG A 153 -0.81 21.13 0.73
CA ARG A 153 -1.11 22.53 0.43
C ARG A 153 -0.47 22.87 -0.91
N SER A 154 -1.28 23.07 -1.94
CA SER A 154 -0.83 23.79 -3.13
C SER A 154 -0.57 25.24 -2.74
N VAL A 155 0.60 25.75 -3.12
CA VAL A 155 0.95 27.18 -3.00
C VAL A 155 0.12 27.99 -3.96
#